data_AF-A0A1I4PLF8-F1
#
_entry.id   AF-A0A1I4PLF8-F1
#
_cell.length_a   1.000
_cell.length_b   1.000
_cell.length_c   1.000
_cell.angle_alpha   90.00
_cell.angle_beta   90.00
_cell.angle_gamma   90.00
#
_symmetry.space_group_name_H-M   'P 1'
#
loop_
_entity.id
_entity.type
_entity.pdbx_description
1 polymer ?
#
loop_
_entity_poly.entity_id
_entity_poly.type
_entity_poly.pdbx_seq_one_letter_code
_entity_poly.pdbx_strand_id
1 'polypeptide(L)' 'MKNNLKFLRRSQGFNLTQQQLADELKVSRHTIISIENGSNTTGEMVIKIGHFFNKDPRDIFL' A
#
# COMPACT_ATOMS: atom_id res chain seq x y z
N MET A 1 -1.51 -12.11 9.05
CA MET A 1 -0.53 -11.39 8.21
C MET A 1 -0.43 -9.97 8.73
N LYS A 2 0.79 -9.47 8.92
CA LYS A 2 0.99 -8.06 9.24
C LYS A 2 0.67 -7.25 7.99
N ASN A 3 -0.12 -6.19 8.12
CA ASN A 3 -0.34 -5.27 7.02
C ASN A 3 -0.19 -3.85 7.55
N ASN A 4 0.97 -3.27 7.28
CA ASN A 4 1.32 -1.94 7.76
C ASN A 4 1.00 -0.86 6.74
N LEU A 5 0.39 -1.19 5.58
CA LEU A 5 0.18 -0.25 4.49
C LEU A 5 -0.58 1.00 4.95
N LYS A 6 -1.65 0.82 5.75
CA LYS A 6 -2.45 1.93 6.29
C LYS A 6 -1.60 2.85 7.18
N PHE A 7 -0.77 2.28 8.05
CA PHE A 7 0.10 3.03 8.95
C PHE A 7 1.20 3.76 8.18
N LEU A 8 1.82 3.08 7.22
CA LEU A 8 2.87 3.64 6.36
C LEU A 8 2.33 4.80 5.52
N ARG A 9 1.16 4.62 4.89
CA ARG A 9 0.47 5.67 4.13
C ARG A 9 0.18 6.92 4.97
N ARG A 10 -0.14 6.74 6.26
CA ARG A 10 -0.47 7.82 7.21
C ARG A 10 0.73 8.32 8.01
N SER A 11 1.94 7.82 7.75
CA SER A 11 3.15 8.26 8.42
C SER A 11 3.54 9.69 7.99
N GLN A 12 4.37 10.34 8.82
CA GLN A 12 4.77 11.75 8.66
C GLN A 12 5.40 12.08 7.29
N GLY A 13 6.00 11.10 6.61
CA GLY A 13 6.61 11.28 5.29
C GLY A 13 5.66 11.16 4.08
N PHE A 14 4.44 10.65 4.28
CA PHE A 14 3.49 10.40 3.19
C PHE A 14 2.14 11.08 3.42
N ASN A 15 1.52 10.84 4.58
CA ASN A 15 0.19 11.33 4.96
C ASN A 15 -0.85 11.39 3.82
N LEU A 16 -0.95 10.30 3.05
CA LEU A 16 -1.84 10.23 1.89
C LEU A 16 -3.23 9.76 2.29
N THR A 17 -4.26 10.19 1.56
CA THR A 17 -5.56 9.51 1.52
C THR A 17 -5.47 8.21 0.71
N GLN A 18 -6.47 7.33 0.84
CA GLN A 18 -6.54 6.12 0.01
C GLN A 18 -6.67 6.45 -1.48
N GLN A 19 -7.35 7.55 -1.82
CA GLN A 19 -7.49 8.01 -3.20
C GLN A 19 -6.13 8.46 -3.74
N GLN A 20 -5.39 9.29 -3.01
CA GLN A 20 -4.06 9.74 -3.45
C GLN A 20 -3.09 8.57 -3.67
N LEU A 21 -3.06 7.58 -2.75
CA LEU A 21 -2.23 6.40 -2.97
C LEU A 21 -2.69 5.58 -4.19
N ALA A 22 -4.01 5.52 -4.43
CA ALA A 22 -4.56 4.84 -5.60
C ALA A 22 -4.15 5.53 -6.91
N ASP A 23 -4.17 6.87 -6.92
CA ASP A 23 -3.79 7.68 -8.08
C ASP A 23 -2.30 7.50 -8.39
N GLU A 24 -1.43 7.56 -7.38
CA GLU A 24 0.03 7.31 -7.52
C GLU A 24 0.32 5.90 -8.04
N LEU A 25 -0.40 4.90 -7.52
CA LEU A 25 -0.26 3.51 -7.93
C LEU A 25 -1.06 3.18 -9.19
N LYS A 26 -1.77 4.13 -9.80
CA LYS A 26 -2.63 3.94 -10.98
C LYS A 26 -3.59 2.75 -10.83
N VAL A 27 -4.25 2.66 -9.68
CA VAL A 27 -5.27 1.65 -9.36
C VAL A 27 -6.55 2.31 -8.87
N SER A 28 -7.61 1.52 -8.65
CA SER A 28 -8.82 2.03 -8.03
C SER A 28 -8.62 2.27 -6.53
N ARG A 29 -9.36 3.24 -5.96
CA ARG A 29 -9.43 3.40 -4.49
C ARG A 29 -9.88 2.13 -3.78
N HIS A 30 -10.78 1.36 -4.39
CA HIS A 30 -11.24 0.07 -3.86
C HIS A 30 -10.10 -0.94 -3.73
N THR A 31 -9.15 -0.94 -4.65
CA THR A 31 -7.93 -1.77 -4.57
C THR A 31 -7.14 -1.44 -3.31
N ILE A 32 -6.92 -0.15 -3.02
CA ILE A 32 -6.21 0.27 -1.80
C ILE A 32 -6.99 -0.11 -0.54
N ILE A 33 -8.31 0.10 -0.51
CA ILE A 33 -9.17 -0.31 0.61
C ILE A 33 -9.06 -1.82 0.87
N SER A 34 -9.18 -2.62 -0.19
CA SER A 34 -9.15 -4.09 -0.13
C SER A 34 -7.80 -4.59 0.39
N ILE A 35 -6.69 -4.03 -0.12
CA ILE A 35 -5.35 -4.36 0.35
C ILE A 35 -5.21 -3.99 1.83
N GLU A 36 -5.55 -2.77 2.24
CA GLU A 36 -5.46 -2.34 3.65
C GLU A 36 -6.29 -3.20 4.61
N ASN A 37 -7.40 -3.76 4.12
CA ASN A 37 -8.26 -4.67 4.89
C ASN A 37 -7.80 -6.14 4.85
N GLY A 38 -6.64 -6.44 4.24
CA GLY A 38 -6.02 -7.76 4.27
C GLY A 38 -6.47 -8.71 3.16
N SER A 39 -7.08 -8.21 2.09
CA SER A 39 -7.31 -9.02 0.90
C SER A 39 -5.98 -9.38 0.22
N ASN A 40 -5.91 -10.58 -0.35
CA ASN A 40 -4.77 -10.97 -1.17
C ASN A 40 -4.64 -10.05 -2.38
N THR A 41 -3.41 -9.75 -2.77
CA THR A 41 -3.08 -8.95 -3.95
C THR A 41 -2.02 -9.64 -4.77
N THR A 42 -1.74 -9.15 -5.98
CA THR A 42 -0.74 -9.74 -6.87
C THR A 42 0.67 -9.42 -6.38
N GLY A 43 1.64 -10.29 -6.70
CA GLY A 43 3.06 -10.03 -6.42
C GLY A 43 3.55 -8.72 -7.07
N GLU A 44 3.05 -8.39 -8.26
CA GLU A 44 3.32 -7.11 -8.92
C GLU A 44 2.87 -5.92 -8.06
N MET A 45 1.68 -5.98 -7.45
CA MET A 45 1.19 -4.90 -6.60
C MET A 45 2.01 -4.77 -5.31
N VAL A 46 2.42 -5.90 -4.72
CA VAL A 46 3.32 -5.93 -3.56
C VAL A 46 4.65 -5.23 -3.88
N ILE A 47 5.25 -5.55 -5.03
CA ILE A 47 6.50 -4.93 -5.52
C ILE A 47 6.29 -3.44 -5.78
N LYS A 48 5.21 -3.06 -6.47
CA LYS A 48 4.88 -1.67 -6.80
C LYS A 48 4.73 -0.80 -5.56
N ILE A 49 4.05 -1.32 -4.53
CA ILE A 49 3.89 -0.65 -3.24
C ILE A 49 5.25 -0.49 -2.55
N GLY A 50 6.09 -1.54 -2.54
CA GLY A 50 7.45 -1.46 -1.99
C GLY A 50 8.29 -0.37 -2.65
N HIS A 51 8.26 -0.29 -3.98
CA HIS A 51 8.96 0.77 -4.72
C HIS A 51 8.43 2.17 -4.39
N PHE A 52 7.11 2.36 -4.35
CA PHE A 52 6.51 3.65 -4.02
C PHE A 52 6.96 4.16 -2.64
N PHE A 53 6.99 3.28 -1.64
CA PHE A 53 7.40 3.64 -0.28
C PHE A 53 8.91 3.54 -0.04
N ASN A 54 9.70 3.15 -1.06
CA ASN A 54 11.12 2.83 -0.94
C ASN A 54 11.42 1.90 0.26
N LYS A 55 10.66 0.80 0.36
CA LYS A 55 10.74 -0.19 1.42
C LYS A 55 10.70 -1.60 0.87
N ASP A 56 11.32 -2.53 1.60
CA ASP A 56 11.16 -3.94 1.31
C ASP A 56 9.67 -4.32 1.50
N PRO A 57 9.00 -4.94 0.52
CA PRO A 57 7.61 -5.31 0.67
C PRO A 57 7.35 -6.24 1.87
N ARG A 58 8.35 -7.00 2.33
CA ARG A 58 8.27 -7.84 3.53
C ARG A 58 8.08 -7.00 4.79
N ASP A 59 8.65 -5.79 4.87
CA ASP A 59 8.44 -4.89 6.00
C ASP A 59 7.00 -4.33 6.06
N ILE A 60 6.29 -4.38 4.92
CA ILE A 60 4.93 -3.86 4.75
C ILE A 60 3.89 -4.95 5.00
N PHE A 61 4.12 -6.18 4.49
CA PHE A 61 3.11 -7.24 4.39
C PHE A 61 3.41 -8.54 5.17
N LEU A 62 4.58 -8.67 5.82
CA LEU A 62 4.97 -9.85 6.60
C LEU A 62 5.18 -9.54 8.09
#